data_AF-A0A7C5B877-F1
#
_entry.id   AF-A0A7C5B877-F1
#
_cell.length_a   1.000
_cell.length_b   1.000
_cell.length_c   1.000
_cell.angle_alpha   90.00
_cell.angle_beta   90.00
_cell.angle_gamma   90.00
#
_symmetry.space_group_name_H-M   'P 1'
#
loop_
_entity.id
_entity.type
_entity.pdbx_description
1 polymer ?
#
loop_
_entity_poly.entity_id
_entity_poly.type
_entity_poly.pdbx_seq_one_letter_code
_entity_poly.pdbx_strand_id
1 'polypeptide(L)'
;MMGGQMPVIVLKEGTQREKGKGAHTNNIAAAKAIADAVRSTLGPKGMDKMLVSSTGDVIITNDGVTILKEIDVEHPAAKMLVEVAKTQDQQCGDGTTTAVVLAGELLKKSEELITQNVHPTVISAGYRMAAEKAVEILENISKPVKENEVETLKKIAMTAMMSKSSSAHREMLADIGVKAVMAIVEERDGKRIADIDNIQVVKKTGGGVKDTQLVEGIIVDKEVVHPGMPKRVKNAKIALVDCPLEIKKTEVEAK
;
A
#
# COMPACT_ATOMS: atom_id res chain seq x y z
N MET A 1 -25.61 -46.86 33.64
CA MET A 1 -24.21 -46.58 33.29
C MET A 1 -24.18 -46.16 31.81
N MET A 2 -24.30 -44.87 31.51
CA MET A 2 -24.12 -44.36 30.15
C MET A 2 -22.66 -43.89 30.02
N GLY A 3 -21.87 -44.66 29.28
CA GLY A 3 -20.48 -44.34 28.98
C GLY A 3 -20.43 -43.09 28.11
N GLY A 4 -19.99 -41.96 28.69
CA GLY A 4 -19.60 -40.80 27.93
C GLY A 4 -18.36 -41.13 27.10
N GLN A 5 -18.49 -41.18 25.79
CA GLN A 5 -17.34 -41.16 24.88
C GLN A 5 -16.59 -39.85 25.13
N MET A 6 -15.42 -39.95 25.79
CA MET A 6 -14.46 -38.84 25.80
C MET A 6 -14.06 -38.57 24.35
N PRO A 7 -14.23 -37.34 23.83
CA PRO A 7 -13.84 -37.03 22.47
C PRO A 7 -12.33 -37.27 22.32
N VAL A 8 -11.96 -38.13 21.37
CA VAL A 8 -10.56 -38.41 21.04
C VAL A 8 -9.93 -37.13 20.51
N ILE A 9 -9.07 -36.50 21.32
CA ILE A 9 -8.31 -35.31 20.92
C ILE A 9 -7.03 -35.77 20.23
N VAL A 10 -7.03 -35.78 18.90
CA VAL A 10 -5.81 -35.99 18.10
C VAL A 10 -5.12 -34.62 17.93
N LEU A 11 -4.33 -34.23 18.92
CA LEU A 11 -3.46 -33.05 18.83
C LEU A 11 -2.02 -33.46 19.16
N LYS A 12 -1.04 -32.89 18.45
CA LYS A 12 0.37 -33.03 18.83
C LYS A 12 0.59 -32.39 20.21
N GLU A 13 1.47 -32.97 21.03
CA GLU A 13 1.87 -32.37 22.31
C GLU A 13 2.35 -30.92 22.08
N GLY A 14 1.88 -30.00 22.92
CA GLY A 14 2.12 -28.55 22.79
C GLY A 14 1.10 -27.79 21.93
N THR A 15 0.12 -28.44 21.32
CA THR A 15 -0.91 -27.74 20.50
C THR A 15 -2.03 -27.19 21.38
N GLN A 16 -2.25 -25.87 21.34
CA GLN A 16 -3.43 -25.24 21.92
C GLN A 16 -4.57 -25.16 20.89
N ARG A 17 -5.81 -25.41 21.32
CA ARG A 17 -7.00 -25.36 20.45
C ARG A 17 -8.10 -24.55 21.12
N GLU A 18 -8.40 -23.39 20.55
CA GLU A 18 -9.62 -22.65 20.88
C GLU A 18 -10.78 -23.08 19.96
N LYS A 19 -12.00 -23.10 20.50
CA LYS A 19 -13.22 -23.49 19.77
C LYS A 19 -14.38 -22.56 20.08
N GLY A 20 -15.32 -22.48 19.13
CA GLY A 20 -16.60 -21.82 19.31
C GLY A 20 -16.47 -20.31 19.51
N LYS A 21 -17.34 -19.74 20.35
CA LYS A 21 -17.43 -18.30 20.57
C LYS A 21 -16.13 -17.66 21.07
N GLY A 22 -15.36 -18.36 21.90
CA GLY A 22 -14.07 -17.85 22.41
C GLY A 22 -13.07 -17.54 21.29
N ALA A 23 -12.95 -18.44 20.30
CA ALA A 23 -12.08 -18.22 19.15
C ALA A 23 -12.57 -17.04 18.27
N HIS A 24 -13.89 -16.87 18.12
CA HIS A 24 -14.44 -15.72 17.39
C HIS A 24 -14.13 -14.40 18.08
N THR A 25 -14.35 -14.31 19.39
CA THR A 25 -14.06 -13.12 20.19
C THR A 25 -12.56 -12.79 20.16
N ASN A 26 -11.68 -13.78 20.26
CA ASN A 26 -10.23 -13.58 20.20
C ASN A 26 -9.78 -13.03 18.83
N ASN A 27 -10.28 -13.64 17.74
CA ASN A 27 -10.04 -13.16 16.37
C ASN A 27 -10.50 -11.71 16.17
N ILE A 28 -11.69 -11.38 16.66
CA ILE A 28 -12.27 -10.03 16.54
C ILE A 28 -11.49 -9.03 17.41
N ALA A 29 -11.06 -9.42 18.61
CA ALA A 29 -10.27 -8.58 19.48
C ALA A 29 -8.90 -8.21 18.85
N ALA A 30 -8.21 -9.19 18.26
CA ALA A 30 -6.96 -8.95 17.54
C ALA A 30 -7.17 -7.98 16.35
N ALA A 31 -8.24 -8.18 15.58
CA ALA A 31 -8.59 -7.31 14.46
C ALA A 31 -8.90 -5.86 14.90
N LYS A 32 -9.64 -5.69 16.00
CA LYS A 32 -9.93 -4.38 16.60
C LYS A 32 -8.67 -3.67 17.05
N ALA A 33 -7.75 -4.38 17.71
CA ALA A 33 -6.49 -3.81 18.19
C ALA A 33 -5.66 -3.23 17.03
N ILE A 34 -5.58 -3.95 15.89
CA ILE A 34 -4.92 -3.46 14.68
C ILE A 34 -5.63 -2.24 14.10
N ALA A 35 -6.96 -2.27 14.01
CA ALA A 35 -7.74 -1.15 13.52
C ALA A 35 -7.55 0.11 14.38
N ASP A 36 -7.60 -0.02 15.71
CA ASP A 36 -7.37 1.07 16.65
C ASP A 36 -5.92 1.59 16.56
N ALA A 37 -4.95 0.71 16.29
CA ALA A 37 -3.56 1.09 16.07
C ALA A 37 -3.35 1.96 14.83
N VAL A 38 -4.21 1.93 13.81
CA VAL A 38 -4.09 2.82 12.63
C VAL A 38 -5.16 3.91 12.58
N ARG A 39 -6.22 3.81 13.40
CA ARG A 39 -7.37 4.71 13.39
C ARG A 39 -7.01 6.18 13.53
N SER A 40 -6.02 6.50 14.34
CA SER A 40 -5.60 7.88 14.59
C SER A 40 -4.92 8.55 13.39
N THR A 41 -4.55 7.78 12.36
CA THR A 41 -3.89 8.31 11.16
C THR A 41 -4.86 8.59 10.01
N LEU A 42 -6.13 8.22 10.18
CA LEU A 42 -7.16 8.41 9.16
C LEU A 42 -7.59 9.89 9.07
N GLY A 43 -7.56 10.43 7.85
CA GLY A 43 -8.08 11.76 7.52
C GLY A 43 -7.00 12.86 7.41
N PRO A 44 -7.39 14.10 7.05
CA PRO A 44 -6.45 15.20 6.80
C PRO A 44 -5.79 15.76 8.07
N LYS A 45 -6.32 15.42 9.25
CA LYS A 45 -5.73 15.72 10.56
C LYS A 45 -5.26 14.44 11.27
N GLY A 46 -4.92 13.41 10.49
CA GLY A 46 -4.32 12.19 11.02
C GLY A 46 -3.02 12.52 11.75
N MET A 47 -2.77 11.82 12.86
CA MET A 47 -1.52 11.99 13.60
C MET A 47 -0.42 11.14 12.97
N ASP A 48 0.77 11.72 12.85
CA ASP A 48 1.98 10.98 12.49
C ASP A 48 2.38 10.04 13.62
N LYS A 49 2.81 8.82 13.28
CA LYS A 49 3.33 7.85 14.23
C LYS A 49 4.83 7.73 14.06
N MET A 50 5.54 7.86 15.18
CA MET A 50 6.95 7.52 15.27
C MET A 50 7.07 6.03 15.62
N LEU A 51 7.70 5.29 14.73
CA LEU A 51 7.98 3.86 14.86
C LEU A 51 9.49 3.73 15.06
N VAL A 52 9.89 2.93 16.04
CA VAL A 52 11.29 2.64 16.34
C VAL A 52 11.49 1.15 16.13
N SER A 53 12.29 0.79 15.13
CA SER A 53 12.65 -0.59 14.86
C SER A 53 13.57 -1.13 15.96
N SER A 54 13.65 -2.46 16.07
CA SER A 54 14.60 -3.15 16.95
C SER A 54 16.06 -2.79 16.66
N THR A 55 16.38 -2.39 15.43
CA THR A 55 17.70 -1.90 15.00
C THR A 55 17.99 -0.45 15.43
N GLY A 56 16.99 0.27 15.96
CA GLY A 56 17.09 1.68 16.31
C GLY A 56 16.72 2.64 15.17
N ASP A 57 16.33 2.12 14.00
CA ASP A 57 15.84 2.94 12.89
C ASP A 57 14.51 3.60 13.25
N VAL A 58 14.41 4.91 13.03
CA VAL A 58 13.22 5.70 13.34
C VAL A 58 12.48 6.07 12.05
N ILE A 59 11.22 5.63 11.95
CA ILE A 59 10.33 5.93 10.83
C ILE A 59 9.17 6.77 11.36
N ILE A 60 8.94 7.94 10.77
CA ILE A 60 7.78 8.78 11.09
C ILE A 60 6.83 8.73 9.90
N THR A 61 5.65 8.18 10.10
CA THR A 61 4.65 8.04 9.03
C THR A 61 3.23 8.02 9.56
N ASN A 62 2.30 8.52 8.75
CA ASN A 62 0.86 8.38 8.97
C ASN A 62 0.23 7.31 8.04
N ASP A 63 1.02 6.74 7.13
CA ASP A 63 0.54 5.76 6.18
C ASP A 63 0.25 4.42 6.85
N GLY A 64 -0.99 3.95 6.72
CA GLY A 64 -1.49 2.78 7.44
C GLY A 64 -0.74 1.50 7.06
N VAL A 65 -0.44 1.28 5.77
CA VAL A 65 0.26 0.06 5.34
C VAL A 65 1.71 0.06 5.82
N THR A 66 2.39 1.21 5.82
CA THR A 66 3.75 1.34 6.37
C THR A 66 3.76 1.03 7.87
N ILE A 67 2.81 1.58 8.63
CA ILE A 67 2.68 1.28 10.07
C ILE A 67 2.47 -0.22 10.30
N LEU A 68 1.61 -0.86 9.52
CA LEU A 68 1.28 -2.28 9.67
C LEU A 68 2.41 -3.22 9.22
N LYS A 69 3.33 -2.77 8.37
CA LYS A 69 4.52 -3.54 7.98
C LYS A 69 5.58 -3.57 9.09
N GLU A 70 5.67 -2.49 9.87
CA GLU A 70 6.64 -2.36 10.96
C GLU A 70 6.17 -3.00 12.28
N ILE A 71 4.86 -3.19 12.46
CA ILE A 71 4.32 -3.87 13.64
C ILE A 71 4.49 -5.39 13.49
N ASP A 72 5.13 -6.02 14.47
CA ASP A 72 5.18 -7.47 14.54
C ASP A 72 3.85 -8.03 15.07
N VAL A 73 3.15 -8.78 14.22
CA VAL A 73 1.81 -9.29 14.50
C VAL A 73 1.86 -10.81 14.57
N GLU A 74 1.68 -11.37 15.77
CA GLU A 74 1.66 -12.83 15.95
C GLU A 74 0.31 -13.46 15.55
N HIS A 75 -0.79 -12.78 15.89
CA HIS A 75 -2.13 -13.35 15.77
C HIS A 75 -2.59 -13.50 14.31
N PRO A 76 -3.05 -14.69 13.86
CA PRO A 76 -3.40 -14.94 12.45
C PRO A 76 -4.46 -13.99 11.87
N ALA A 77 -5.52 -13.70 12.62
CA ALA A 77 -6.57 -12.77 12.17
C ALA A 77 -6.04 -11.35 11.92
N ALA A 78 -5.05 -10.93 12.71
CA ALA A 78 -4.42 -9.63 12.54
C ALA A 78 -3.47 -9.62 11.33
N LYS A 79 -2.73 -10.72 11.07
CA LYS A 79 -1.96 -10.88 9.82
C LYS A 79 -2.85 -10.78 8.59
N MET A 80 -4.05 -11.35 8.62
CA MET A 80 -5.00 -11.22 7.50
C MET A 80 -5.36 -9.76 7.20
N LEU A 81 -5.55 -8.92 8.23
CA LEU A 81 -5.81 -7.49 8.01
C LEU A 81 -4.59 -6.75 7.44
N VAL A 82 -3.38 -7.12 7.85
CA VAL A 82 -2.15 -6.57 7.28
C VAL A 82 -2.07 -6.90 5.78
N GLU A 83 -2.41 -8.13 5.39
CA GLU A 83 -2.44 -8.53 3.97
C GLU A 83 -3.53 -7.81 3.15
N VAL A 84 -4.68 -7.52 3.75
CA VAL A 84 -5.71 -6.65 3.13
C VAL A 84 -5.14 -5.25 2.85
N ALA A 85 -4.43 -4.66 3.82
CA ALA A 85 -3.80 -3.36 3.64
C ALA A 85 -2.73 -3.37 2.53
N LYS A 86 -1.91 -4.42 2.47
CA LYS A 86 -0.89 -4.59 1.41
C LYS A 86 -1.53 -4.76 0.03
N THR A 87 -2.60 -5.55 -0.07
CA THR A 87 -3.31 -5.76 -1.34
C THR A 87 -3.94 -4.46 -1.83
N GLN A 88 -4.54 -3.69 -0.91
CA GLN A 88 -5.13 -2.38 -1.22
C GLN A 88 -4.06 -1.39 -1.70
N ASP A 89 -2.89 -1.38 -1.07
CA ASP A 89 -1.74 -0.56 -1.47
C ASP A 89 -1.24 -0.91 -2.88
N GLN A 90 -1.12 -2.21 -3.19
CA GLN A 90 -0.65 -2.66 -4.50
C GLN A 90 -1.64 -2.37 -5.64
N GLN A 91 -2.94 -2.50 -5.38
CA GLN A 91 -3.97 -2.33 -6.41
C GLN A 91 -4.39 -0.87 -6.62
N CYS A 92 -4.50 -0.09 -5.54
CA CYS A 92 -5.04 1.27 -5.60
C CYS A 92 -4.04 2.35 -5.17
N GLY A 93 -3.00 2.01 -4.39
CA GLY A 93 -2.03 2.97 -3.86
C GLY A 93 -2.59 3.96 -2.82
N ASP A 94 -3.86 3.83 -2.43
CA ASP A 94 -4.52 4.66 -1.43
C ASP A 94 -5.65 3.89 -0.71
N GLY A 95 -6.13 4.43 0.40
CA GLY A 95 -7.24 3.88 1.18
C GLY A 95 -6.86 2.71 2.08
N THR A 96 -5.55 2.47 2.29
CA THR A 96 -5.02 1.39 3.12
C THR A 96 -5.55 1.46 4.56
N THR A 97 -5.46 2.64 5.18
CA THR A 97 -5.99 2.90 6.53
C THR A 97 -7.52 2.69 6.59
N THR A 98 -8.24 3.19 5.57
CA THR A 98 -9.70 3.07 5.51
C THR A 98 -10.13 1.61 5.44
N ALA A 99 -9.48 0.79 4.62
CA ALA A 99 -9.80 -0.62 4.47
C ALA A 99 -9.66 -1.38 5.81
N VAL A 100 -8.59 -1.11 6.55
CA VAL A 100 -8.32 -1.77 7.84
C VAL A 100 -9.30 -1.31 8.92
N VAL A 101 -9.54 0.00 9.02
CA VAL A 101 -10.48 0.56 9.99
C VAL A 101 -11.91 0.08 9.72
N LEU A 102 -12.32 0.03 8.45
CA LEU A 102 -13.63 -0.46 8.05
C LEU A 102 -13.79 -1.95 8.38
N ALA A 103 -12.78 -2.78 8.09
CA ALA A 103 -12.80 -4.19 8.43
C ALA A 103 -12.89 -4.41 9.95
N GLY A 104 -12.13 -3.65 10.74
CA GLY A 104 -12.18 -3.69 12.21
C GLY A 104 -13.56 -3.33 12.77
N GLU A 105 -14.20 -2.28 12.26
CA GLU A 105 -15.53 -1.86 12.73
C GLU A 105 -16.63 -2.83 12.28
N LEU A 106 -16.55 -3.41 11.06
CA LEU A 106 -17.45 -4.47 10.62
C LEU A 106 -17.34 -5.71 11.53
N LEU A 107 -16.13 -6.12 11.89
CA LEU A 107 -15.92 -7.23 12.82
C LEU A 107 -16.47 -6.91 14.22
N LYS A 108 -16.31 -5.68 14.71
CA LYS A 108 -16.93 -5.23 15.95
C LYS A 108 -18.46 -5.34 15.92
N LYS A 109 -19.10 -4.93 14.83
CA LYS A 109 -20.56 -5.08 14.66
C LYS A 109 -21.00 -6.53 14.49
N SER A 110 -20.16 -7.36 13.89
CA SER A 110 -20.44 -8.80 13.81
C SER A 110 -20.46 -9.47 15.20
N GLU A 111 -19.65 -9.00 16.15
CA GLU A 111 -19.63 -9.53 17.52
C GLU A 111 -20.95 -9.31 18.26
N GLU A 112 -21.56 -8.12 18.10
CA GLU A 112 -22.88 -7.79 18.66
C GLU A 112 -23.94 -8.79 18.15
N LEU A 113 -23.91 -9.11 16.85
CA LEU A 113 -24.83 -10.07 16.21
C LEU A 113 -24.57 -11.53 16.63
N ILE A 114 -23.31 -11.93 16.76
CA ILE A 114 -22.93 -13.27 17.27
C ILE A 114 -23.40 -13.44 18.72
N THR A 115 -23.34 -12.38 19.52
CA THR A 115 -23.84 -12.37 20.91
C THR A 115 -25.35 -12.58 20.95
N GLN A 116 -26.09 -12.05 19.97
CA GLN A 116 -27.52 -12.29 19.75
C GLN A 116 -27.83 -13.67 19.13
N ASN A 117 -26.85 -14.57 19.05
CA ASN A 117 -26.95 -15.92 18.46
C ASN A 117 -27.28 -15.95 16.96
N VAL A 118 -26.94 -14.89 16.21
CA VAL A 118 -26.98 -14.94 14.75
C VAL A 118 -25.79 -15.77 14.24
N HIS A 119 -26.05 -16.74 13.36
CA HIS A 119 -24.99 -17.59 12.82
C HIS A 119 -24.03 -16.78 11.92
N PRO A 120 -22.69 -16.91 12.06
CA PRO A 120 -21.71 -16.13 11.29
C PRO A 120 -21.90 -16.19 9.76
N THR A 121 -22.37 -17.32 9.24
CA THR A 121 -22.69 -17.48 7.80
C THR A 121 -23.76 -16.50 7.33
N VAL A 122 -24.78 -16.23 8.14
CA VAL A 122 -25.86 -15.29 7.81
C VAL A 122 -25.32 -13.86 7.81
N ILE A 123 -24.47 -13.53 8.78
CA ILE A 123 -23.80 -12.21 8.86
C ILE A 123 -22.92 -11.99 7.62
N SER A 124 -22.11 -12.99 7.26
CA SER A 124 -21.24 -12.91 6.08
C SER A 124 -22.04 -12.77 4.78
N ALA A 125 -23.15 -13.50 4.63
CA ALA A 125 -24.05 -13.36 3.49
C ALA A 125 -24.65 -11.94 3.43
N GLY A 126 -25.12 -11.42 4.56
CA GLY A 126 -25.65 -10.06 4.65
C GLY A 126 -24.62 -8.98 4.29
N TYR A 127 -23.36 -9.13 4.74
CA TYR A 127 -22.28 -8.22 4.36
C TYR A 127 -21.93 -8.28 2.88
N ARG A 128 -22.00 -9.45 2.23
CA ARG A 128 -21.81 -9.55 0.78
C ARG A 128 -22.89 -8.80 0.01
N MET A 129 -24.16 -9.02 0.37
CA MET A 129 -25.29 -8.30 -0.24
C MET A 129 -25.19 -6.78 -0.03
N ALA A 130 -24.76 -6.35 1.17
CA ALA A 130 -24.55 -4.95 1.47
C ALA A 130 -23.39 -4.34 0.66
N ALA A 131 -22.30 -5.09 0.46
CA ALA A 131 -21.16 -4.67 -0.35
C ALA A 131 -21.54 -4.48 -1.83
N GLU A 132 -22.26 -5.45 -2.42
CA GLU A 132 -22.78 -5.34 -3.78
C GLU A 132 -23.65 -4.09 -3.94
N LYS A 133 -24.58 -3.86 -3.01
CA LYS A 133 -25.43 -2.67 -3.05
C LYS A 133 -24.66 -1.37 -2.85
N ALA A 134 -23.63 -1.37 -2.01
CA ALA A 134 -22.78 -0.21 -1.79
C ALA A 134 -22.02 0.17 -3.07
N VAL A 135 -21.51 -0.81 -3.82
CA VAL A 135 -20.84 -0.58 -5.12
C VAL A 135 -21.81 0.06 -6.12
N GLU A 136 -23.03 -0.47 -6.26
CA GLU A 136 -24.06 0.14 -7.13
C GLU A 136 -24.33 1.61 -6.77
N ILE A 137 -24.45 1.92 -5.47
CA ILE A 137 -24.69 3.30 -5.01
C ILE A 137 -23.48 4.18 -5.32
N LEU A 138 -22.26 3.68 -5.10
CA LEU A 138 -21.02 4.40 -5.38
C LEU A 138 -20.88 4.75 -6.87
N GLU A 139 -21.24 3.83 -7.77
CA GLU A 139 -21.26 4.08 -9.21
C GLU A 139 -22.27 5.18 -9.58
N ASN A 140 -23.46 5.16 -8.98
CA ASN A 140 -24.51 6.15 -9.24
C ASN A 140 -24.16 7.56 -8.74
N ILE A 141 -23.42 7.69 -7.64
CA ILE A 141 -22.98 9.00 -7.12
C ILE A 141 -21.65 9.47 -7.72
N SER A 142 -20.93 8.58 -8.41
CA SER A 142 -19.65 8.89 -9.02
C SER A 142 -19.82 9.96 -10.11
N LYS A 143 -18.81 10.83 -10.24
CA LYS A 143 -18.79 11.86 -11.28
C LYS A 143 -17.66 11.53 -12.25
N PRO A 144 -17.94 11.37 -13.55
CA PRO A 144 -16.90 11.10 -14.53
C PRO A 144 -15.97 12.31 -14.63
N VAL A 145 -14.66 12.06 -14.56
CA VAL A 145 -13.61 13.07 -14.75
C VAL A 145 -12.96 12.83 -16.10
N LYS A 146 -12.79 13.90 -16.89
CA LYS A 146 -12.08 13.83 -18.17
C LYS A 146 -10.59 13.98 -17.95
N GLU A 147 -9.80 13.20 -18.68
CA GLU A 147 -8.34 13.16 -18.57
C GLU A 147 -7.65 14.48 -18.95
N ASN A 148 -8.27 15.28 -19.83
CA ASN A 148 -7.70 16.55 -20.28
C ASN A 148 -7.92 17.70 -19.27
N GLU A 149 -8.63 17.46 -18.16
CA GLU A 149 -8.89 18.47 -17.14
C GLU A 149 -7.75 18.52 -16.11
N VAL A 150 -6.63 19.11 -16.51
CA VAL A 150 -5.42 19.23 -15.68
C VAL A 150 -5.71 19.85 -14.31
N GLU A 151 -6.59 20.85 -14.23
CA GLU A 151 -6.98 21.46 -12.96
C GLU A 151 -7.74 20.49 -12.04
N THR A 152 -8.62 19.67 -12.60
CA THR A 152 -9.37 18.65 -11.86
C THR A 152 -8.41 17.57 -11.35
N LEU A 153 -7.48 17.11 -12.19
CA LEU A 153 -6.43 16.16 -11.81
C LEU A 153 -5.53 16.72 -10.70
N LYS A 154 -5.15 17.99 -10.78
CA LYS A 154 -4.38 18.68 -9.72
C LYS A 154 -5.15 18.70 -8.40
N LYS A 155 -6.45 18.99 -8.41
CA LYS A 155 -7.30 18.96 -7.20
C LYS A 155 -7.40 17.55 -6.60
N ILE A 156 -7.49 16.52 -7.44
CA ILE A 156 -7.49 15.12 -7.00
C ILE A 156 -6.17 14.76 -6.34
N ALA A 157 -5.03 15.05 -6.98
CA ALA A 157 -3.71 14.81 -6.43
C ALA A 157 -3.48 15.58 -5.12
N MET A 158 -3.91 16.85 -5.05
CA MET A 158 -3.87 17.62 -3.81
C MET A 158 -4.68 16.97 -2.69
N THR A 159 -5.83 16.37 -3.01
CA THR A 159 -6.70 15.68 -2.04
C THR A 159 -6.03 14.45 -1.46
N ALA A 160 -5.44 13.60 -2.32
CA ALA A 160 -4.70 12.41 -1.89
C ALA A 160 -3.47 12.75 -1.02
N MET A 161 -2.84 13.90 -1.26
CA MET A 161 -1.68 14.36 -0.49
C MET A 161 -2.03 15.08 0.82
N MET A 162 -3.31 15.41 1.08
CA MET A 162 -3.68 16.24 2.24
C MET A 162 -3.40 15.58 3.60
N SER A 163 -3.55 14.27 3.68
CA SER A 163 -3.37 13.53 4.94
C SER A 163 -1.91 13.27 5.28
N LYS A 164 -0.96 13.54 4.38
CA LYS A 164 0.46 13.18 4.52
C LYS A 164 1.33 14.39 4.87
N SER A 165 2.55 14.13 5.34
CA SER A 165 3.57 15.14 5.66
C SER A 165 3.93 16.09 4.49
N SER A 166 3.56 15.72 3.26
CA SER A 166 3.63 16.57 2.06
C SER A 166 2.62 17.72 2.01
N SER A 167 1.70 17.83 2.99
CA SER A 167 0.61 18.82 2.99
C SER A 167 1.08 20.27 2.81
N ALA A 168 2.24 20.63 3.38
CA ALA A 168 2.82 21.98 3.28
C ALA A 168 3.22 22.39 1.85
N HIS A 169 3.59 21.42 1.01
CA HIS A 169 4.09 21.64 -0.36
C HIS A 169 3.21 20.95 -1.41
N ARG A 170 1.98 20.59 -1.04
CA ARG A 170 1.05 19.79 -1.84
C ARG A 170 0.78 20.36 -3.23
N GLU A 171 0.73 21.68 -3.38
CA GLU A 171 0.39 22.29 -4.66
C GLU A 171 1.49 22.08 -5.70
N MET A 172 2.74 22.25 -5.29
CA MET A 172 3.91 22.05 -6.12
C MET A 172 4.12 20.57 -6.44
N LEU A 173 3.97 19.69 -5.44
CA LEU A 173 4.07 18.24 -5.64
C LEU A 173 2.93 17.69 -6.51
N ALA A 174 1.71 18.22 -6.37
CA ALA A 174 0.59 17.84 -7.24
C ALA A 174 0.83 18.28 -8.68
N ASP A 175 1.37 19.48 -8.91
CA ASP A 175 1.71 19.95 -10.26
C ASP A 175 2.78 19.07 -10.92
N ILE A 176 3.85 18.73 -10.18
CA ILE A 176 4.89 17.81 -10.64
C ILE A 176 4.32 16.42 -10.93
N GLY A 177 3.50 15.89 -10.02
CA GLY A 177 2.91 14.56 -10.15
C GLY A 177 1.98 14.45 -11.37
N VAL A 178 1.11 15.45 -11.57
CA VAL A 178 0.22 15.47 -12.74
C VAL A 178 1.01 15.59 -14.04
N LYS A 179 2.03 16.46 -14.10
CA LYS A 179 2.89 16.59 -15.28
C LYS A 179 3.66 15.30 -15.58
N ALA A 180 4.19 14.64 -14.55
CA ALA A 180 4.89 13.36 -14.70
C ALA A 180 3.96 12.27 -15.26
N VAL A 181 2.75 12.16 -14.71
CA VAL A 181 1.75 11.20 -15.20
C VAL A 181 1.33 11.54 -16.63
N MET A 182 1.07 12.80 -16.96
CA MET A 182 0.70 13.20 -18.33
C MET A 182 1.81 12.90 -19.35
N ALA A 183 3.08 12.95 -18.96
CA ALA A 183 4.21 12.68 -19.85
C ALA A 183 4.35 11.18 -20.20
N ILE A 184 3.85 10.27 -19.37
CA ILE A 184 3.94 8.82 -19.57
C ILE A 184 2.69 8.21 -20.21
N VAL A 185 1.62 9.00 -20.41
CA VAL A 185 0.38 8.50 -21.01
C VAL A 185 0.65 8.15 -22.47
N GLU A 186 0.63 6.85 -22.77
CA GLU A 186 0.73 6.33 -24.13
C GLU A 186 -0.62 5.80 -24.60
N GLU A 187 -0.92 5.96 -25.88
CA GLU A 187 -2.07 5.34 -26.51
C GLU A 187 -1.65 3.98 -27.09
N ARG A 188 -2.04 2.89 -26.42
CA ARG A 188 -1.77 1.52 -26.85
C ARG A 188 -3.11 0.82 -27.14
N ASP A 189 -3.28 0.34 -28.36
CA ASP A 189 -4.49 -0.39 -28.79
C ASP A 189 -5.82 0.37 -28.53
N GLY A 190 -5.82 1.69 -28.73
CA GLY A 190 -7.00 2.54 -28.50
C GLY A 190 -7.36 2.76 -27.04
N LYS A 191 -6.52 2.31 -26.10
CA LYS A 191 -6.61 2.60 -24.67
C LYS A 191 -5.40 3.44 -24.25
N ARG A 192 -5.64 4.49 -23.49
CA ARG A 192 -4.58 5.25 -22.85
C ARG A 192 -4.13 4.52 -21.59
N ILE A 193 -2.86 4.15 -21.54
CA ILE A 193 -2.27 3.44 -20.41
C ILE A 193 -1.12 4.31 -19.89
N ALA A 194 -1.12 4.54 -18.58
CA ALA A 194 -0.01 5.19 -17.88
C ALA A 194 0.69 4.12 -17.04
N ASP A 195 1.91 3.76 -17.43
CA ASP A 195 2.74 2.83 -16.67
C ASP A 195 3.57 3.60 -15.63
N ILE A 196 3.30 3.34 -14.35
CA ILE A 196 3.96 4.03 -13.23
C ILE A 196 5.46 3.69 -13.18
N ASP A 197 5.87 2.54 -13.72
CA ASP A 197 7.28 2.13 -13.75
C ASP A 197 8.15 3.05 -14.63
N ASN A 198 7.53 3.82 -15.54
CA ASN A 198 8.21 4.84 -16.33
C ASN A 198 8.53 6.12 -15.54
N ILE A 199 8.03 6.27 -14.31
CA ILE A 199 8.32 7.43 -13.44
C ILE A 199 9.44 7.06 -12.47
N GLN A 200 10.64 7.59 -12.74
CA GLN A 200 11.78 7.39 -11.85
C GLN A 200 11.80 8.45 -10.73
N VAL A 201 11.74 7.98 -9.47
CA VAL A 201 11.89 8.86 -8.28
C VAL A 201 13.31 8.76 -7.73
N VAL A 202 14.13 9.80 -7.94
CA VAL A 202 15.51 9.87 -7.41
C VAL A 202 15.58 10.82 -6.22
N LYS A 203 16.05 10.32 -5.07
CA LYS A 203 16.24 11.11 -3.85
C LYS A 203 17.69 11.56 -3.74
N LYS A 204 17.95 12.86 -3.64
CA LYS A 204 19.28 13.43 -3.39
C LYS A 204 19.26 14.27 -2.12
N THR A 205 20.25 14.06 -1.26
CA THR A 205 20.44 14.78 0.01
C THR A 205 21.06 16.15 -0.24
N GLY A 206 20.62 17.17 0.51
CA GLY A 206 21.23 18.50 0.52
C GLY A 206 20.30 19.66 0.17
N GLY A 207 19.15 19.39 -0.47
CA GLY A 207 18.11 20.38 -0.78
C GLY A 207 16.86 20.25 0.11
N GLY A 208 15.97 21.23 0.02
CA GLY A 208 14.64 21.20 0.63
C GLY A 208 13.58 20.61 -0.30
N VAL A 209 12.36 20.38 0.21
CA VAL A 209 11.23 19.86 -0.60
C VAL A 209 10.91 20.76 -1.79
N LYS A 210 11.11 22.08 -1.65
CA LYS A 210 10.88 23.08 -2.70
C LYS A 210 11.85 22.98 -3.88
N ASP A 211 12.99 22.31 -3.70
CA ASP A 211 13.99 22.13 -4.75
C ASP A 211 13.68 20.92 -5.64
N THR A 212 12.60 20.19 -5.34
CA THR A 212 12.12 19.08 -6.16
C THR A 212 11.70 19.59 -7.53
N GLN A 213 12.18 18.95 -8.60
CA GLN A 213 11.86 19.32 -9.97
C GLN A 213 11.55 18.09 -10.81
N LEU A 214 10.68 18.27 -11.81
CA LEU A 214 10.46 17.27 -12.83
C LEU A 214 11.58 17.35 -13.87
N VAL A 215 12.21 16.22 -14.16
CA VAL A 215 13.17 16.09 -15.26
C VAL A 215 12.51 15.29 -16.37
N GLU A 216 12.35 15.90 -17.54
CA GLU A 216 11.84 15.25 -18.75
C GLU A 216 12.92 14.35 -19.36
N GLY A 217 13.14 13.20 -18.73
CA GLY A 217 14.17 12.23 -19.09
C GLY A 217 14.45 11.25 -17.96
N ILE A 218 15.62 10.60 -18.02
CA ILE A 218 16.05 9.64 -17.00
C ILE A 218 17.27 10.17 -16.25
N ILE A 219 17.30 9.94 -14.94
CA ILE A 219 18.45 10.26 -14.10
C ILE A 219 19.20 8.97 -13.81
N VAL A 220 20.41 8.86 -14.34
CA VAL A 220 21.30 7.73 -14.04
C VAL A 220 22.29 8.18 -12.97
N ASP A 221 22.22 7.58 -11.78
CA ASP A 221 23.15 7.87 -10.69
C ASP A 221 24.49 7.16 -10.90
N LYS A 222 25.22 7.59 -11.92
CA LYS A 222 26.55 7.08 -12.27
C LYS A 222 27.48 8.22 -12.64
N GLU A 223 28.75 8.04 -12.31
CA GLU A 223 29.82 8.93 -12.73
C GLU A 223 30.40 8.50 -14.07
N VAL A 224 31.13 9.42 -14.72
CA VAL A 224 31.91 9.10 -15.92
C VAL A 224 33.04 8.14 -15.56
N VAL A 225 33.27 7.13 -16.40
CA VAL A 225 34.26 6.07 -16.12
C VAL A 225 35.69 6.61 -16.13
N HIS A 226 35.98 7.59 -17.00
CA HIS A 226 37.32 8.16 -17.14
C HIS A 226 37.30 9.69 -16.99
N PRO A 227 38.25 10.32 -16.26
CA PRO A 227 38.27 11.77 -16.05
C PRO A 227 38.34 12.62 -17.32
N GLY A 228 38.93 12.07 -18.38
CA GLY A 228 39.01 12.69 -19.71
C GLY A 228 37.73 12.59 -20.55
N MET A 229 36.69 11.88 -20.08
CA MET A 229 35.41 11.84 -20.77
C MET A 229 34.67 13.18 -20.64
N PRO A 230 33.93 13.60 -21.67
CA PRO A 230 33.18 14.85 -21.63
C PRO A 230 32.10 14.80 -20.55
N LYS A 231 32.12 15.77 -19.63
CA LYS A 231 31.09 15.90 -18.57
C LYS A 231 29.72 16.33 -19.10
N ARG A 232 29.67 16.94 -20.29
CA ARG A 232 28.43 17.39 -20.94
C ARG A 232 28.51 17.16 -22.43
N VAL A 233 27.55 16.43 -22.97
CA VAL A 233 27.39 16.18 -24.41
C VAL A 233 26.05 16.76 -24.85
N LYS A 234 26.06 17.64 -25.87
CA LYS A 234 24.82 18.16 -26.48
C LYS A 234 24.44 17.24 -27.65
N ASN A 235 23.15 16.91 -27.78
CA ASN A 235 22.63 16.00 -28.83
C ASN A 235 23.37 14.66 -28.88
N ALA A 236 23.53 14.03 -27.72
CA ALA A 236 24.19 12.74 -27.59
C ALA A 236 23.40 11.64 -28.32
N LYS A 237 24.11 10.72 -28.99
CA LYS A 237 23.53 9.47 -29.45
C LYS A 237 23.67 8.44 -28.34
N ILE A 238 22.56 7.88 -27.89
CA ILE A 238 22.50 6.95 -26.76
C ILE A 238 22.43 5.52 -27.31
N ALA A 239 23.29 4.64 -26.81
CA ALA A 239 23.26 3.21 -27.09
C ALA A 239 22.97 2.46 -25.79
N LEU A 240 21.97 1.57 -25.81
CA LEU A 240 21.69 0.65 -24.71
C LEU A 240 22.42 -0.66 -24.99
N VAL A 241 23.28 -1.08 -24.07
CA VAL A 241 24.14 -2.25 -24.23
C VAL A 241 23.92 -3.17 -23.04
N ASP A 242 23.39 -4.36 -23.30
CA ASP A 242 23.23 -5.44 -22.31
C ASP A 242 24.36 -6.46 -22.42
N CYS A 243 25.60 -5.97 -22.46
CA CYS A 243 26.78 -6.82 -22.40
C CYS A 243 27.91 -6.14 -21.62
N PRO A 244 28.69 -6.90 -20.83
CA PRO A 244 29.82 -6.35 -20.12
C PRO A 244 30.92 -5.97 -21.11
N LEU A 245 31.45 -4.75 -20.99
CA LEU A 245 32.59 -4.27 -21.75
C LEU A 245 33.89 -4.59 -21.02
N GLU A 246 34.10 -5.88 -20.75
CA GLU A 246 35.27 -6.40 -20.04
C GLU A 246 35.93 -7.52 -20.84
N ILE A 247 37.21 -7.77 -20.54
CA ILE A 247 37.93 -8.91 -21.14
C ILE A 247 37.37 -10.18 -20.52
N LYS A 248 36.56 -10.93 -21.30
CA LYS A 248 36.06 -12.24 -20.87
C LYS A 248 37.23 -13.21 -20.71
N LYS A 249 37.37 -13.78 -19.50
CA LYS A 249 38.18 -14.99 -19.33
C LYS A 249 37.40 -16.18 -19.88
N THR A 250 38.11 -17.11 -20.49
CA THR A 250 37.51 -18.34 -21.01
C THR A 250 36.96 -19.14 -19.84
N GLU A 251 35.64 -19.21 -19.69
CA GLU A 251 34.99 -20.16 -18.79
C GLU A 251 35.11 -21.53 -19.41
N VAL A 252 36.00 -22.35 -18.87
CA VAL A 252 36.06 -23.77 -19.23
C VAL A 252 34.99 -24.47 -18.40
N GLU A 253 33.80 -24.62 -18.97
CA GLU A 253 32.81 -25.57 -18.44
C GLU A 253 33.41 -26.98 -18.56
N ALA A 254 33.87 -27.52 -17.44
CA ALA A 254 34.24 -28.93 -17.36
C ALA A 254 32.95 -29.76 -17.47
N LYS A 255 32.79 -30.42 -18.61
CA LYS A 255 31.74 -31.39 -18.89
C LYS A 255 32.05 -32.75 -18.28
#